data_AF-A0A1F9V770-F1
#
_entry.id   AF-A0A1F9V770-F1
#
_cell.length_a   1.000
_cell.length_b   1.000
_cell.length_c   1.000
_cell.angle_alpha   90.00
_cell.angle_beta   90.00
_cell.angle_gamma   90.00
#
_symmetry.space_group_name_H-M   'P 1'
#
loop_
_entity.id
_entity.type
_entity.pdbx_description
1 polymer ?
#
loop_
_entity_poly.entity_id
_entity_poly.type
_entity_poly.pdbx_seq_one_letter_code
_entity_poly.pdbx_strand_id
1 'polypeptide(L)' 'MKQILKAIYEKGVLKPLKKIKFPEHKELIVTIQDNDDLPSHLLTKAAEKSHSYLFLKKKGEDIYSLDDGKPIH' A
#
# COMPACT_ATOMS: atom_id res chain seq x y z
N MET A 1 -24.14 8.65 -10.05
CA MET A 1 -23.75 7.47 -9.24
C MET A 1 -22.28 7.17 -9.48
N LYS A 2 -21.50 6.92 -8.43
CA LYS A 2 -20.08 6.54 -8.52
C LYS A 2 -19.99 5.03 -8.31
N GLN A 3 -19.40 4.30 -9.26
CA GLN A 3 -19.19 2.86 -9.16
C GLN A 3 -17.70 2.57 -9.32
N ILE A 4 -17.15 1.74 -8.43
CA ILE A 4 -15.78 1.25 -8.54
C ILE A 4 -15.80 0.02 -9.46
N LEU A 5 -15.02 0.08 -10.53
CA LEU A 5 -14.89 -0.97 -11.53
C LEU A 5 -13.48 -1.55 -11.46
N LYS A 6 -13.38 -2.87 -11.31
CA LYS A 6 -12.10 -3.56 -11.41
C LYS A 6 -11.79 -3.82 -12.88
N ALA A 7 -10.57 -3.52 -13.31
CA ALA A 7 -10.09 -3.73 -14.65
C ALA A 7 -8.66 -4.25 -14.65
N ILE A 8 -8.27 -4.94 -15.71
CA ILE A 8 -6.88 -5.33 -15.98
C ILE A 8 -6.36 -4.42 -17.09
N TYR A 9 -5.19 -3.84 -16.87
CA TYR A 9 -4.48 -3.12 -17.93
C TYR A 9 -3.57 -4.10 -18.67
N GLU A 10 -3.86 -4.35 -19.95
CA GLU A 10 -3.10 -5.30 -20.76
C GLU A 10 -2.90 -4.75 -22.18
N LYS A 11 -1.66 -4.73 -22.66
CA LYS A 11 -1.29 -4.28 -24.02
C LYS A 11 -1.83 -2.87 -24.37
N GLY A 12 -1.76 -1.94 -23.41
CA GLY A 12 -2.22 -0.57 -23.61
C GLY A 12 -3.73 -0.36 -23.43
N VAL A 13 -4.50 -1.39 -23.11
CA VAL A 13 -5.97 -1.35 -23.04
C VAL A 13 -6.48 -1.67 -21.64
N LEU A 14 -7.39 -0.84 -21.10
CA LEU A 14 -8.12 -1.10 -19.87
C LEU A 14 -9.30 -2.05 -20.14
N LYS A 15 -9.24 -3.26 -19.59
CA LYS A 15 -10.26 -4.30 -19.76
C LYS A 15 -11.05 -4.49 -18.46
N PRO A 16 -12.34 -4.09 -18.39
CA PRO A 16 -13.13 -4.29 -17.18
C PRO A 16 -13.37 -5.78 -16.92
N LEU A 17 -13.27 -6.21 -15.65
CA LEU A 17 -13.49 -7.60 -15.25
C LEU A 17 -14.97 -8.03 -15.36
N LYS A 18 -15.88 -7.06 -15.40
CA LYS A 18 -17.32 -7.29 -15.52
C LYS A 18 -17.91 -6.37 -16.58
N LYS A 19 -18.95 -6.84 -17.26
CA LYS A 19 -19.70 -6.03 -18.22
C LYS A 19 -20.29 -4.82 -17.52
N ILE A 20 -20.01 -3.64 -18.06
CA ILE A 20 -20.53 -2.37 -17.58
C ILE A 20 -21.82 -2.08 -18.34
N LYS A 21 -22.90 -1.77 -17.61
CA LYS A 21 -24.13 -1.23 -18.21
C LYS A 21 -24.04 0.29 -18.16
N PHE A 22 -23.66 0.91 -19.27
CA PHE A 22 -23.55 2.36 -19.39
C PHE A 22 -24.07 2.82 -20.77
N PRO A 23 -24.66 4.02 -20.88
CA PRO A 23 -25.13 4.51 -22.17
C PRO A 23 -23.97 4.67 -23.16
N GLU A 24 -24.24 4.36 -24.43
CA GLU A 24 -23.27 4.58 -25.50
C GLU A 24 -22.98 6.08 -25.68
N HIS A 25 -21.79 6.39 -26.20
CA HIS A 25 -21.32 7.76 -26.48
C HIS A 25 -21.29 8.71 -25.26
N LYS A 26 -21.13 8.16 -24.06
CA LYS A 26 -20.92 8.94 -22.85
C LYS A 26 -19.48 8.85 -22.37
N GLU A 27 -18.93 10.00 -22.01
CA GLU A 27 -17.61 10.10 -21.41
C GLU A 27 -17.61 9.53 -19.98
N LEU A 28 -16.54 8.83 -19.63
CA LEU A 28 -16.34 8.22 -18.32
C LEU A 28 -15.05 8.77 -17.72
N ILE A 29 -15.12 9.22 -16.46
CA ILE A 29 -13.93 9.58 -15.69
C ILE A 29 -13.40 8.31 -15.02
N VAL A 30 -12.16 7.94 -15.32
CA VAL A 30 -11.49 6.76 -14.75
C VAL A 30 -10.45 7.20 -13.73
N THR A 31 -10.49 6.62 -12.53
CA THR A 31 -9.43 6.76 -11.53
C THR A 31 -8.61 5.49 -11.51
N ILE A 32 -7.31 5.61 -11.79
CA ILE A 32 -6.37 4.49 -11.73
C ILE A 32 -5.70 4.54 -10.36
N GLN A 33 -5.79 3.44 -9.63
CA GLN A 33 -5.12 3.26 -8.35
C GLN A 33 -4.30 1.98 -8.43
N ASP A 34 -2.99 2.12 -8.26
CA ASP A 34 -2.10 0.97 -8.12
C ASP A 34 -2.36 0.32 -6.75
N ASN A 35 -2.56 -1.01 -6.73
CA ASN A 35 -2.82 -1.77 -5.49
C ASN A 35 -1.54 -2.33 -4.87
N ASP A 36 -0.38 -2.19 -5.53
CA ASP A 36 0.87 -2.79 -5.03
C ASP A 36 1.46 -2.06 -3.81
N ASP A 37 1.03 -0.84 -3.52
CA ASP A 37 1.25 -0.24 -2.21
C ASP A 37 0.09 -0.62 -1.29
N LEU A 38 0.28 -1.68 -0.50
CA LEU A 38 -0.50 -1.89 0.71
C LEU A 38 -0.52 -0.55 1.46
N PRO A 39 -1.70 0.04 1.72
CA PRO A 39 -1.78 1.32 2.39
C PRO A 39 -0.96 1.28 3.67
N SER A 40 -0.10 2.27 3.89
CA SER A 40 0.89 2.24 4.98
C SER A 40 0.24 1.94 6.34
N HIS A 41 -1.01 2.37 6.55
CA HIS A 41 -1.79 2.07 7.76
C HIS A 41 -2.14 0.57 7.95
N LEU A 42 -2.30 -0.20 6.87
CA LEU A 42 -2.49 -1.65 6.93
C LEU A 42 -1.16 -2.36 7.19
N LEU A 43 -0.05 -1.88 6.62
CA LEU A 43 1.29 -2.35 6.93
C LEU A 43 1.64 -2.11 8.39
N THR A 44 1.39 -0.91 8.92
CA THR A 44 1.60 -0.58 10.34
C THR A 44 0.78 -1.47 11.25
N LYS A 45 -0.52 -1.67 10.97
CA LYS A 45 -1.38 -2.58 11.77
C LYS A 45 -0.91 -4.04 11.73
N ALA A 46 -0.42 -4.51 10.58
CA ALA A 46 0.15 -5.85 10.47
C ALA A 46 1.46 -5.96 11.25
N ALA A 47 2.32 -4.94 11.15
CA ALA A 47 3.58 -4.86 11.87
C ALA A 47 3.39 -4.75 13.40
N GLU A 48 2.37 -4.04 13.89
CA GLU A 48 1.98 -3.96 15.31
C GLU A 48 1.48 -5.28 15.89
N LYS A 49 0.74 -6.06 15.09
CA LYS A 49 0.25 -7.40 15.47
C LYS A 49 1.34 -8.45 15.38
N SER A 50 2.26 -8.29 14.44
CA SER A 50 3.47 -9.09 14.39
C SER A 50 4.42 -8.61 15.50
N HIS A 51 5.29 -9.49 15.96
CA HIS A 51 6.33 -9.10 16.92
C HIS A 51 7.42 -8.20 16.31
N SER A 52 7.19 -7.65 15.11
CA SER A 52 8.16 -6.84 14.36
C SER A 52 8.56 -5.55 15.05
N TYR A 53 7.79 -5.01 16.00
CA TYR A 53 8.18 -3.83 16.81
C TYR A 53 8.60 -4.17 18.24
N LEU A 54 8.80 -5.46 18.58
CA LEU A 54 9.29 -5.81 19.91
C LEU A 54 10.66 -5.22 20.21
N PHE A 55 11.48 -5.00 19.19
CA PHE A 55 12.81 -4.41 19.29
C PHE A 55 12.72 -3.00 19.91
N LEU A 56 11.82 -2.16 19.39
CA LEU A 56 11.53 -0.81 19.92
C LEU A 56 11.06 -0.78 21.39
N LYS A 57 10.52 -1.89 21.93
CA LYS A 57 10.01 -1.95 23.30
C LYS A 57 11.08 -2.30 24.34
N LYS A 58 12.26 -2.77 23.91
CA LYS A 58 13.35 -3.08 24.83
C LYS A 58 14.24 -1.86 25.02
N LYS A 59 14.29 -1.36 26.26
CA LYS A 59 15.11 -0.20 26.68
C LYS A 59 16.63 -0.36 26.53
N GLY A 60 17.11 -1.55 26.13
CA GLY A 60 18.53 -1.90 26.09
C GLY A 60 19.02 -2.33 24.71
N GLU A 61 18.35 -1.92 23.63
CA GLU A 61 18.90 -2.11 22.30
C GLU A 61 20.04 -1.12 22.04
N ASP A 62 21.05 -1.61 21.35
CA ASP A 62 22.35 -0.98 21.09
C ASP A 62 22.22 0.52 20.83
N ILE A 63 22.58 1.33 21.83
CA ILE A 63 22.69 2.77 21.64
C ILE A 63 23.99 2.97 20.86
N TYR A 64 23.86 3.26 19.57
CA TYR A 64 25.03 3.56 18.76
C TYR A 64 25.48 5.00 18.99
N SER A 65 26.79 5.20 19.10
CA SER A 65 27.42 6.52 19.10
C SER A 65 27.04 7.25 17.81
N LEU A 66 26.63 8.51 17.95
CA LEU A 66 26.25 9.37 16.82
C LEU A 66 27.44 9.67 15.89
N ASP A 67 28.67 9.55 16.40
CA ASP A 67 29.87 9.95 15.70
C ASP A 67 30.45 8.84 14.82
N ASP A 68 30.40 7.59 15.29
CA ASP A 68 31.07 6.46 14.62
C ASP A 68 30.19 5.23 14.42
N GLY A 69 28.92 5.27 14.85
CA GLY A 69 27.98 4.17 14.68
C GLY A 69 28.42 2.89 15.40
N LYS A 70 29.27 2.99 16.43
CA LYS A 70 29.64 1.85 17.27
C LYS A 70 28.70 1.72 18.47
N PRO A 71 28.41 0.50 18.93
CA PRO A 71 27.59 0.29 20.11
C PRO A 71 28.27 0.89 21.35
N ILE A 72 27.49 1.62 22.15
CA ILE A 72 27.90 2.13 23.46
C ILE A 72 27.57 1.02 24.47
N HIS A 73 28.60 0.33 24.96
CA HIS A 73 28.51 -0.67 26.04
C HIS A 73 28.75 -0.05 27.41
#